data_AF-A0A537FNJ0-F1
#
_entry.id   AF-A0A537FNJ0-F1
#
_cell.length_a   1.000
_cell.length_b   1.000
_cell.length_c   1.000
_cell.angle_alpha   90.00
_cell.angle_beta   90.00
_cell.angle_gamma   90.00
#
_symmetry.space_group_name_H-M   'P 1'
#
loop_
_entity.id
_entity.type
_entity.pdbx_description
1 polymer ?
#
loop_
_entity_poly.entity_id
_entity_poly.type
_entity_poly.pdbx_seq_one_letter_code
_entity_poly.pdbx_strand_id
1 'polypeptide(L)' 'ETQTGKIFRLKGKGIKGVRSHLPGDLFCHVVVETPVSLTERQRQLLREFESISQQDSARHNPRAKSWLDKVKEFFEG' A
#
# COMPACT_ATOMS: atom_id res chain seq x y z
N GLU A 1 -7.68 0.63 6.54
CA GLU A 1 -6.92 0.67 5.28
C GLU A 1 -5.45 0.32 5.55
N THR A 2 -4.89 -0.61 4.78
CA THR A 2 -3.48 -1.02 4.89
C THR A 2 -2.87 -0.90 3.50
N GLN A 3 -1.85 -0.05 3.40
CA GLN A 3 -1.14 0.23 2.16
C GLN A 3 0.18 -0.54 2.13
N THR A 4 0.68 -0.82 0.93
CA THR A 4 2.02 -1.39 0.76
C THR A 4 3.07 -0.46 1.42
N GLY A 5 4.07 -1.06 2.07
CA GLY A 5 5.09 -0.37 2.84
C GLY A 5 4.69 0.00 4.28
N LYS A 6 3.45 -0.29 4.71
CA LYS A 6 3.08 -0.16 6.13
C LYS A 6 3.90 -1.15 6.96
N ILE A 7 4.40 -0.68 8.11
CA ILE A 7 5.18 -1.49 9.04
C ILE A 7 4.33 -1.75 10.28
N PHE A 8 4.16 -3.03 10.64
CA PHE A 8 3.54 -3.44 11.89
C PHE A 8 4.61 -3.89 12.88
N ARG A 9 4.56 -3.36 14.09
CA ARG A 9 5.44 -3.76 15.19
C ARG A 9 4.75 -4.78 16.08
N LEU A 10 5.28 -5.99 16.11
CA LEU A 10 4.86 -7.05 17.02
C LEU A 10 5.78 -7.03 18.25
N LYS A 11 5.26 -6.43 19.32
CA LYS A 11 6.02 -6.24 20.56
C LYS A 11 6.39 -7.58 21.20
N GLY A 12 7.66 -7.76 21.55
CA GLY A 12 8.15 -8.98 22.22
C GLY A 12 8.16 -10.24 21.35
N LYS A 13 8.02 -10.10 20.03
CA LYS A 13 8.10 -11.21 19.05
C LYS A 13 9.42 -11.22 18.25
N GLY A 14 10.33 -10.32 18.57
CA GLY A 14 11.67 -10.27 18.01
C GLY A 14 12.65 -11.19 18.73
N ILE A 15 13.90 -11.16 18.28
CA ILE A 15 14.95 -12.04 18.78
C ILE A 15 15.27 -11.72 20.25
N LYS A 16 15.45 -12.76 21.07
CA LYS A 16 15.94 -12.61 22.44
C LYS A 16 17.46 -12.46 22.41
N GLY A 17 17.95 -11.33 22.92
CA GLY A 17 19.39 -11.08 23.03
C GLY A 17 20.05 -12.02 24.05
N VAL A 18 21.31 -12.41 23.78
CA VAL A 18 22.08 -13.34 24.64
C VAL A 18 22.17 -12.88 26.10
N ARG A 19 22.22 -11.56 26.33
CA ARG A 19 22.30 -10.92 27.66
C ARG A 19 20.98 -10.27 28.10
N SER A 20 19.91 -10.39 27.31
CA SER A 20 18.61 -9.78 27.61
C SER A 20 17.62 -10.83 28.12
N HIS A 21 16.89 -10.49 29.18
CA HIS A 21 15.79 -11.33 29.67
C HIS A 21 14.54 -11.21 28.78
N LEU A 22 14.35 -10.05 28.12
CA LEU A 22 13.18 -9.77 27.30
C LEU A 22 13.48 -9.96 25.80
N PRO A 23 12.56 -10.59 25.04
CA PRO A 23 12.61 -10.60 23.58
C PRO A 23 12.47 -9.18 23.00
N GLY A 24 13.15 -8.92 21.88
CA GLY A 24 12.97 -7.69 21.10
C GLY A 24 11.62 -7.65 20.37
N ASP A 25 11.47 -6.71 19.44
CA ASP A 25 10.27 -6.55 18.62
C ASP A 25 10.49 -7.07 17.20
N LEU A 26 9.43 -7.58 16.58
CA LEU A 26 9.42 -7.98 15.17
C LEU A 26 8.71 -6.91 14.35
N PHE A 27 9.37 -6.42 13.30
CA PHE A 27 8.80 -5.49 12.35
C PHE A 27 8.37 -6.24 11.09
N CYS A 28 7.07 -6.26 10.83
CA CYS A 28 6.48 -6.89 9.65
C CYS A 28 6.19 -5.82 8.59
N HIS A 29 6.82 -5.94 7.43
CA HIS A 29 6.57 -5.08 6.27
C HIS A 29 5.43 -5.66 5.44
N VAL A 30 4.40 -4.86 5.20
CA VAL A 30 3.29 -5.27 4.34
C VAL A 30 3.63 -5.02 2.88
N VAL A 31 3.50 -6.06 2.06
CA VAL A 31 3.59 -5.96 0.61
C VAL A 31 2.24 -6.41 0.05
N VAL A 32 1.63 -5.54 -0.76
CA VAL A 32 0.42 -5.89 -1.52
C VAL A 32 0.88 -6.25 -2.92
N GLU A 33 0.68 -7.50 -3.32
CA GLU A 33 1.00 -7.98 -4.66
C GLU A 33 -0.22 -7.82 -5.56
N THR A 34 -0.01 -7.31 -6.78
CA THR A 34 -1.04 -7.23 -7.81
C THR A 34 -0.96 -8.45 -8.73
N PRO A 35 -2.06 -9.19 -8.95
CA PRO A 35 -2.06 -10.39 -9.78
C PRO A 35 -1.72 -10.08 -11.25
N VAL A 36 -0.82 -10.86 -11.84
CA VAL A 36 -0.31 -10.66 -13.22
C VAL A 36 -1.08 -11.43 -14.30
N SER A 37 -1.79 -12.49 -13.93
CA SER A 37 -2.59 -13.30 -14.85
C SER A 37 -4.03 -13.36 -14.36
N LEU A 38 -4.95 -12.81 -15.15
CA LEU A 38 -6.35 -12.63 -14.78
C LEU A 38 -7.26 -13.33 -15.78
N THR A 39 -8.22 -14.06 -15.26
CA THR A 39 -9.37 -14.57 -16.02
C THR A 39 -10.27 -13.42 -16.47
N GLU A 40 -11.12 -13.65 -17.48
CA GLU A 40 -11.99 -12.61 -18.02
C GLU A 40 -12.91 -12.00 -16.95
N ARG A 41 -13.48 -12.83 -16.07
CA ARG A 41 -14.32 -12.37 -14.97
C ARG A 41 -13.56 -11.48 -13.98
N GLN A 42 -12.32 -11.82 -13.64
CA GLN A 42 -11.50 -11.01 -12.74
C GLN A 42 -11.16 -9.65 -13.36
N ARG A 43 -10.86 -9.62 -14.66
CA ARG A 43 -10.63 -8.37 -15.39
C ARG A 43 -11.87 -7.49 -15.41
N GLN A 44 -13.05 -8.07 -15.62
CA GLN A 44 -14.33 -7.34 -15.57
C GLN A 44 -14.56 -6.70 -14.19
N LEU A 45 -14.33 -7.44 -13.11
CA LEU A 45 -14.46 -6.92 -11.74
C LEU A 45 -13.48 -5.77 -11.45
N LEU A 46 -12.26 -5.84 -11.97
CA LEU A 46 -11.29 -4.75 -11.83
C LEU A 46 -11.72 -3.49 -12.60
N ARG A 47 -12.33 -3.63 -13.77
CA ARG A 47 -12.88 -2.49 -14.54
C ARG A 47 -14.08 -1.85 -13.83
N GLU A 48 -14.96 -2.67 -13.26
CA GLU A 48 -16.09 -2.18 -12.45
C GLU A 48 -15.59 -1.49 -11.17
N PHE A 49 -14.59 -2.08 -10.52
CA PHE A 49 -13.93 -1.45 -9.37
C PHE A 49 -13.27 -0.11 -9.72
N GLU A 50 -12.63 -0.02 -10.89
CA GLU A 50 -12.06 1.22 -11.39
C GLU A 50 -13.14 2.29 -11.61
N SER A 51 -14.25 1.93 -12.26
CA SER A 51 -15.32 2.89 -12.56
C SER A 51 -15.97 3.48 -11.32
N ILE A 52 -16.22 2.67 -10.29
CA ILE A 52 -16.75 3.15 -9.00
C ILE A 52 -15.70 3.94 -8.22
N SER A 53 -14.42 3.58 -8.32
CA SER A 53 -13.33 4.28 -7.62
C SER A 53 -13.05 5.66 -8.20
N GLN A 54 -13.28 5.87 -9.50
CA GLN A 54 -13.12 7.16 -10.16
C GLN A 54 -14.17 8.20 -9.71
N GLN A 55 -15.38 7.75 -9.34
CA GLN A 55 -16.46 8.61 -8.85
C GLN A 55 -16.11 9.31 -7.52
N ASP A 56 -15.25 8.71 -6.69
CA ASP A 56 -14.72 9.29 -5.45
C ASP A 56 -13.17 9.28 -5.43
N SER A 57 -12.58 9.58 -6.59
CA SER A 57 -11.12 9.53 -6.82
C SER A 57 -10.30 10.38 -5.84
N ALA A 58 -10.91 11.39 -5.23
CA ALA A 58 -10.28 12.21 -4.19
C ALA A 58 -9.98 11.45 -2.90
N ARG A 59 -10.83 10.49 -2.52
CA ARG A 59 -10.65 9.71 -1.29
C ARG A 59 -9.77 8.48 -1.47
N HIS A 60 -9.77 7.88 -2.66
CA HIS A 60 -9.17 6.56 -2.87
C HIS A 60 -7.76 6.58 -3.48
N ASN A 61 -7.31 7.71 -4.02
CA ASN A 61 -5.97 7.81 -4.61
C ASN A 61 -5.22 9.12 -4.29
N PRO A 62 -4.91 9.39 -3.00
CA PRO A 62 -4.21 10.60 -2.59
C PRO A 62 -2.77 10.67 -3.13
N ARG A 63 -2.12 9.52 -3.36
CA ARG A 63 -0.75 9.46 -3.90
C ARG A 63 -0.67 9.80 -5.39
N ALA A 64 -1.65 9.40 -6.20
CA ALA A 64 -1.66 9.76 -7.63
C ALA A 64 -1.92 11.26 -7.85
N LYS A 65 -2.78 11.88 -7.03
CA LYS A 65 -2.98 13.34 -7.07
C LYS A 65 -1.67 14.10 -6.85
N SER A 66 -0.94 13.76 -5.78
CA SER A 66 0.35 14.39 -5.46
C SER A 66 1.41 14.23 -6.57
N TRP A 67 1.38 13.15 -7.36
CA TRP A 67 2.27 12.98 -8.50
C TRP A 67 1.88 13.86 -9.69
N LEU A 68 0.58 13.92 -10.03
CA LEU A 68 0.08 14.77 -11.12
C LEU A 68 0.30 16.25 -10.83
N ASP A 69 0.13 16.66 -9.58
CA ASP A 69 0.37 18.04 -9.14
C ASP A 69 1.83 18.44 -9.34
N LYS A 70 2.78 17.55 -8.99
CA LYS A 70 4.22 17.76 -9.21
C LYS A 70 4.61 17.83 -10.69
N VAL A 71 3.94 17.08 -11.56
CA VAL A 71 4.21 17.11 -13.01
C VAL A 71 3.71 18.43 -13.60
N LYS A 72 2.54 18.93 -13.17
CA LYS A 72 2.03 20.23 -13.63
C LYS A 72 2.94 21.39 -13.22
N GLU A 73 3.39 21.42 -11.96
CA GLU A 73 4.35 22.44 -11.50
C GLU A 73 5.66 22.44 -12.30
N PHE A 74 6.10 21.28 -12.81
CA PHE A 74 7.30 21.18 -13.63
C PHE A 74 7.13 21.72 -15.06
N PHE A 75 5.92 21.69 -15.62
CA PHE A 75 5.62 22.18 -16.97
C PHE A 75 5.08 23.62 -17.02
N GLU A 76 4.55 24.13 -15.90
CA GLU A 76 4.06 25.51 -15.76
C GLU A 76 5.12 26.50 -15.24
N GLY A 77 6.32 26.02 -14.93
CA GLY A 77 7.53 26.83 -14.67
C GLY A 77 8.44 26.92 -15.89
#